data_AF-A0A8H7IKU7-F1
#
_entry.id   AF-A0A8H7IKU7-F1
#
_cell.length_a   1.000
_cell.length_b   1.000
_cell.length_c   1.000
_cell.angle_alpha   90.00
_cell.angle_beta   90.00
_cell.angle_gamma   90.00
#
_symmetry.space_group_name_H-M   'P 1'
#
loop_
_entity.id
_entity.type
_entity.pdbx_description
1 polymer ?
#
loop_
_entity_poly.entity_id
_entity_poly.type
_entity_poly.pdbx_seq_one_letter_code
_entity_poly.pdbx_strand_id
1 'polypeptide(L)'
;MTSPDPDEIARACIDKYTSHREFWPDVRSNGVPQFTVLAGAKCLPFNKLPKSGEALHDSHAEVLARRGAIRWLYSHLLSGESEWVCDRRLRRGTQVWLYISTLPCGDASTSALAINQPVEMATLKAISPMPQPERGTTARGRDNYNALGWLRTKPARADAPPTISHSCSDKIALWSLVGFQGALLYQLMGPLFFSGLVIGDVLGQFSDSEVDRVRRIASVRLLIVCAHCLVVHELRIVFTRVLFPHTRSQIVAPNAVSDPESHIWIGPSTNNPDAWETIVNGFRRGIGPKRTKPQDSSM
;
A
#
# COMPACT_ATOMS: atom_id res chain seq x y z
N MET A 1 7.99 -16.31 20.64
CA MET A 1 8.65 -15.04 20.28
C MET A 1 7.66 -13.93 20.53
N THR A 2 8.08 -12.86 21.19
CA THR A 2 7.29 -11.65 21.39
C THR A 2 7.08 -10.96 20.04
N SER A 3 5.91 -10.37 19.85
CA SER A 3 5.67 -9.51 18.69
C SER A 3 6.54 -8.26 18.80
N PRO A 4 7.18 -7.80 17.71
CA PRO A 4 7.87 -6.52 17.70
C PRO A 4 6.91 -5.37 17.99
N ASP A 5 7.45 -4.27 18.52
CA ASP A 5 6.73 -3.02 18.71
C ASP A 5 6.36 -2.43 17.33
N PRO A 6 5.08 -2.10 17.06
CA PRO A 6 4.69 -1.43 15.81
C PRO A 6 5.48 -0.15 15.53
N ASP A 7 5.89 0.58 16.56
CA ASP A 7 6.66 1.82 16.41
C ASP A 7 8.11 1.56 16.00
N GLU A 8 8.69 0.40 16.32
CA GLU A 8 10.01 -0.02 15.84
C GLU A 8 9.95 -0.40 14.35
N ILE A 9 8.92 -1.14 13.93
CA ILE A 9 8.71 -1.49 12.52
C ILE A 9 8.52 -0.22 11.67
N ALA A 10 7.66 0.69 12.14
CA ALA A 10 7.39 1.93 11.43
C ALA A 10 8.66 2.79 11.31
N ARG A 11 9.44 2.94 12.40
CA ARG A 11 10.73 3.65 12.37
C ARG A 11 11.70 3.01 11.38
N ALA A 12 11.89 1.70 11.40
CA ALA A 12 12.79 1.03 10.46
C ALA A 12 12.42 1.30 8.98
N CYS A 13 11.13 1.29 8.65
CA CYS A 13 10.66 1.64 7.30
C CYS A 13 10.84 3.14 6.97
N ILE A 14 10.54 4.03 7.92
CA ILE A 14 10.66 5.48 7.76
C ILE A 14 12.13 5.88 7.63
N ASP A 15 13.00 5.36 8.49
CA ASP A 15 14.44 5.63 8.47
C ASP A 15 15.03 5.25 7.12
N LYS A 16 14.70 4.05 6.61
CA LYS A 16 15.15 3.64 5.28
C LYS A 16 14.55 4.51 4.17
N TYR A 17 13.29 4.94 4.27
CA TYR A 17 12.74 5.91 3.34
C TYR A 17 13.49 7.25 3.38
N THR A 18 13.77 7.77 4.58
CA THR A 18 14.42 9.07 4.76
C THR A 18 15.89 9.06 4.35
N SER A 19 16.58 7.92 4.40
CA SER A 19 17.96 7.79 3.93
C SER A 19 18.09 7.95 2.40
N HIS A 20 17.01 7.77 1.65
CA HIS A 20 16.97 7.97 0.20
C HIS A 20 16.38 9.34 -0.13
N ARG A 21 17.23 10.36 -0.27
CA ARG A 21 16.79 11.74 -0.58
C ARG A 21 16.01 11.84 -1.89
N GLU A 22 16.24 10.92 -2.82
CA GLU A 22 15.54 10.84 -4.09
C GLU A 22 14.06 10.44 -3.92
N PHE A 23 13.68 9.90 -2.77
CA PHE A 23 12.29 9.58 -2.46
C PHE A 23 11.54 10.77 -1.87
N TRP A 24 12.25 11.83 -1.51
CA TRP A 24 11.65 12.98 -0.86
C TRP A 24 10.83 13.80 -1.88
N PRO A 25 9.72 14.39 -1.43
CA PRO A 25 8.99 15.40 -2.17
C PRO A 25 9.92 16.49 -2.72
N ASP A 26 9.72 16.88 -3.97
CA ASP A 26 10.46 17.99 -4.56
C ASP A 26 9.56 18.79 -5.51
N VAL A 27 9.85 20.09 -5.65
CA VAL A 27 9.17 20.96 -6.60
C VAL A 27 9.60 20.54 -8.01
N ARG A 28 8.61 20.39 -8.91
CA ARG A 28 8.89 20.04 -10.30
C ARG A 28 9.16 21.28 -11.14
N SER A 29 9.80 21.09 -12.30
CA SER A 29 10.15 22.16 -13.25
C SER A 29 8.96 22.99 -13.77
N ASN A 30 7.73 22.55 -13.55
CA ASN A 30 6.52 23.31 -13.85
C ASN A 30 6.13 24.33 -12.75
N GLY A 31 6.97 24.51 -11.72
CA GLY A 31 6.75 25.48 -10.64
C GLY A 31 5.65 25.09 -9.66
N VAL A 32 5.05 23.91 -9.80
CA VAL A 32 4.02 23.39 -8.87
C VAL A 32 4.70 22.48 -7.86
N PRO A 33 4.63 22.79 -6.55
CA PRO A 33 5.05 21.86 -5.51
C PRO A 33 4.20 20.58 -5.60
N GLN A 34 4.79 19.48 -6.04
CA GLN A 34 4.15 18.17 -6.02
C GLN A 34 4.73 17.38 -4.86
N PHE A 35 3.90 16.97 -3.92
CA PHE A 35 4.37 16.32 -2.70
C PHE A 35 4.20 14.80 -2.77
N THR A 36 5.25 14.08 -2.43
CA THR A 36 5.24 12.61 -2.39
C THR A 36 4.48 12.09 -1.18
N VAL A 37 3.19 11.82 -1.36
CA VAL A 37 2.44 10.94 -0.45
C VAL A 37 2.68 9.49 -0.89
N LEU A 38 3.83 8.96 -0.45
CA LEU A 38 4.32 7.58 -0.53
C LEU A 38 4.30 6.87 -1.88
N ALA A 39 5.50 6.58 -2.39
CA ALA A 39 5.85 5.63 -3.45
C ALA A 39 4.66 5.00 -4.22
N GLY A 40 4.02 5.84 -5.03
CA GLY A 40 2.96 5.50 -5.96
C GLY A 40 1.56 5.44 -5.38
N ALA A 41 0.69 6.31 -5.89
CA ALA A 41 -0.76 6.22 -5.71
C ALA A 41 -1.47 5.91 -7.04
N LYS A 42 -0.70 5.46 -8.04
CA LYS A 42 -1.14 5.36 -9.43
C LYS A 42 -1.33 3.91 -9.86
N CYS A 43 -2.35 3.72 -10.70
CA CYS A 43 -2.56 2.48 -11.43
C CYS A 43 -2.74 2.84 -12.90
N LEU A 44 -2.30 1.95 -13.78
CA LEU A 44 -2.54 2.09 -15.20
C LEU A 44 -4.03 1.88 -15.52
N PRO A 45 -4.64 2.76 -16.34
CA PRO A 45 -5.93 2.49 -16.96
C PRO A 45 -5.91 1.19 -17.77
N PHE A 46 -7.07 0.55 -17.92
CA PHE A 46 -7.18 -0.70 -18.68
C PHE A 46 -6.64 -0.56 -20.11
N ASN A 47 -6.95 0.55 -20.79
CA ASN A 47 -6.50 0.84 -22.15
C ASN A 47 -4.99 1.20 -22.26
N LYS A 48 -4.25 1.23 -21.15
CA LYS A 48 -2.79 1.46 -21.12
C LYS A 48 -2.03 0.22 -20.67
N LEU A 49 -2.69 -0.92 -20.45
CA LEU A 49 -2.03 -2.16 -20.10
C LEU A 49 -1.26 -2.73 -21.31
N PRO A 50 0.04 -3.04 -21.16
CA PRO A 50 0.81 -3.66 -22.23
C PRO A 50 0.41 -5.12 -22.39
N LYS A 51 0.50 -5.63 -23.64
CA LYS A 51 0.22 -7.04 -23.95
C LYS A 51 1.26 -8.00 -23.35
N SER A 52 2.50 -7.54 -23.20
CA SER A 52 3.65 -8.38 -22.82
C SER A 52 4.04 -8.29 -21.34
N GLY A 53 3.25 -7.60 -20.51
CA GLY A 53 3.51 -7.51 -19.06
C GLY A 53 4.70 -6.60 -18.67
N GLU A 54 5.13 -5.71 -19.56
CA GLU A 54 6.31 -4.85 -19.38
C GLU A 54 6.09 -3.67 -18.41
N ALA A 55 4.84 -3.41 -18.02
CA ALA A 55 4.47 -2.31 -17.14
C ALA A 55 3.72 -2.82 -15.90
N LEU A 56 4.02 -2.21 -14.76
CA LEU A 56 3.29 -2.41 -13.53
C LEU A 56 1.90 -1.77 -13.64
N HIS A 57 0.88 -2.63 -13.57
CA HIS A 57 -0.52 -2.21 -13.54
C HIS A 57 -0.86 -1.38 -12.30
N ASP A 58 -0.27 -1.70 -11.16
CA ASP A 58 -0.53 -1.04 -9.90
C ASP A 58 0.76 -0.75 -9.17
N SER A 59 1.01 0.54 -8.95
CA SER A 59 2.18 1.05 -8.26
C SER A 59 1.85 1.56 -6.87
N HIS A 60 0.70 1.20 -6.27
CA HIS A 60 0.45 1.51 -4.86
C HIS A 60 1.56 1.00 -3.97
N ALA A 61 1.98 1.80 -2.98
CA ALA A 61 3.15 1.53 -2.14
C ALA A 61 3.13 0.11 -1.53
N GLU A 62 1.99 -0.33 -1.01
CA GLU A 62 1.79 -1.68 -0.45
C GLU A 62 1.89 -2.80 -1.50
N VAL A 63 1.51 -2.51 -2.76
CA VAL A 63 1.65 -3.44 -3.89
C VAL A 63 3.13 -3.53 -4.31
N LEU A 64 3.83 -2.39 -4.33
CA LEU A 64 5.26 -2.35 -4.63
C LEU A 64 6.08 -3.02 -3.53
N ALA A 65 5.76 -2.79 -2.26
CA ALA A 65 6.41 -3.45 -1.12
C ALA A 65 6.30 -4.98 -1.23
N ARG A 66 5.11 -5.51 -1.53
CA ARG A 66 4.93 -6.94 -1.81
C ARG A 66 5.80 -7.42 -2.99
N ARG A 67 5.79 -6.69 -4.12
CA ARG A 67 6.60 -7.05 -5.30
C ARG A 67 8.10 -7.04 -4.98
N GLY A 68 8.53 -6.07 -4.18
CA GLY A 68 9.90 -5.96 -3.66
C GLY A 68 10.27 -7.16 -2.80
N ALA A 69 9.42 -7.55 -1.85
CA ALA A 69 9.61 -8.72 -1.01
C ALA A 69 9.72 -10.02 -1.84
N ILE A 70 8.87 -10.20 -2.85
CA ILE A 70 8.96 -11.36 -3.77
C ILE A 70 10.30 -11.37 -4.52
N ARG A 71 10.71 -10.24 -5.09
CA ARG A 71 11.98 -10.13 -5.83
C ARG A 71 13.18 -10.35 -4.90
N TRP A 72 13.11 -9.87 -3.66
CA TRP A 72 14.11 -10.10 -2.63
C TRP A 72 14.20 -11.58 -2.24
N LEU A 73 13.09 -12.30 -2.14
CA LEU A 73 13.10 -13.73 -1.90
C LEU A 73 13.75 -14.49 -3.06
N TYR A 74 13.42 -14.14 -4.31
CA TYR A 74 14.06 -14.71 -5.49
C TYR A 74 15.58 -14.49 -5.50
N SER A 75 16.07 -13.30 -5.14
CA SER A 75 17.52 -13.06 -5.12
C SER A 75 18.23 -13.97 -4.11
N HIS A 76 17.61 -14.26 -2.96
CA HIS A 76 18.18 -15.17 -1.96
C HIS A 76 18.10 -16.64 -2.36
N LEU A 77 17.05 -17.05 -3.09
CA LEU A 77 16.99 -18.40 -3.67
C LEU A 77 18.09 -18.62 -4.70
N LEU A 78 18.51 -17.57 -5.42
CA LEU A 78 19.57 -17.63 -6.43
C LEU A 78 20.98 -17.54 -5.81
N SER A 79 21.16 -16.80 -4.71
CA SER A 79 22.48 -16.62 -4.07
C SER A 79 22.90 -17.77 -3.16
N GLY A 80 21.99 -18.67 -2.79
CA GLY A 80 22.30 -19.93 -2.11
C GLY A 80 22.11 -19.91 -0.60
N GLU A 81 22.39 -18.81 0.11
CA GLU A 81 22.11 -18.68 1.54
C GLU A 81 21.81 -17.24 1.98
N SER A 82 20.94 -17.08 2.99
CA SER A 82 20.71 -15.82 3.69
C SER A 82 20.43 -16.03 5.18
N GLU A 83 20.52 -14.95 5.95
CA GLU A 83 20.13 -14.95 7.35
C GLU A 83 18.65 -15.30 7.54
N TRP A 84 17.79 -15.02 6.55
CA TRP A 84 16.34 -15.17 6.68
C TRP A 84 15.77 -16.36 5.92
N VAL A 85 16.48 -16.89 4.93
CA VAL A 85 16.02 -17.96 4.03
C VAL A 85 17.04 -19.10 4.04
N CYS A 86 16.55 -20.33 4.24
CA CYS A 86 17.32 -21.57 4.21
C CYS A 86 16.46 -22.67 3.59
N ASP A 87 17.02 -23.48 2.70
CA ASP A 87 16.32 -24.58 2.00
C ASP A 87 14.96 -24.15 1.42
N ARG A 88 14.94 -22.97 0.78
CA ARG A 88 13.74 -22.38 0.16
C ARG A 88 12.60 -22.11 1.14
N ARG A 89 12.90 -21.96 2.42
CA ARG A 89 11.93 -21.63 3.48
C ARG A 89 12.45 -20.46 4.29
N LEU A 90 11.53 -19.71 4.90
CA LEU A 90 11.94 -18.75 5.93
C LEU A 90 12.52 -19.50 7.11
N ARG A 91 13.62 -19.00 7.68
CA ARG A 91 14.21 -19.57 8.90
C ARG A 91 13.22 -19.50 10.06
N ARG A 92 13.36 -20.44 10.99
CA ARG A 92 12.51 -20.49 12.18
C ARG A 92 12.65 -19.19 12.97
N GLY A 93 11.52 -18.56 13.25
CA GLY A 93 11.48 -17.29 13.99
C GLY A 93 11.53 -16.03 13.13
N THR A 94 11.76 -16.16 11.82
CA THR A 94 11.62 -15.05 10.89
C THR A 94 10.17 -14.62 10.78
N GLN A 95 9.91 -13.33 10.96
CA GLN A 95 8.61 -12.70 10.80
C GLN A 95 8.66 -11.72 9.63
N VAL A 96 7.58 -11.64 8.86
CA VAL A 96 7.45 -10.70 7.74
C VAL A 96 6.33 -9.72 8.06
N TRP A 97 6.66 -8.46 8.26
CA TRP A 97 5.68 -7.42 8.58
C TRP A 97 5.50 -6.46 7.41
N LEU A 98 4.25 -6.06 7.15
CA LEU A 98 3.94 -5.02 6.19
C LEU A 98 3.67 -3.71 6.94
N TYR A 99 4.36 -2.64 6.58
CA TYR A 99 4.06 -1.29 7.03
C TYR A 99 3.39 -0.49 5.92
N ILE A 100 2.30 0.19 6.25
CA ILE A 100 1.66 1.20 5.42
C ILE A 100 1.43 2.45 6.25
N SER A 101 1.74 3.61 5.69
CA SER A 101 1.68 4.89 6.40
C SER A 101 0.28 5.48 6.57
N THR A 102 -0.71 4.92 5.88
CA THR A 102 -2.12 5.33 5.96
C THR A 102 -3.01 4.15 5.60
N LEU A 103 -4.32 4.26 5.86
CA LEU A 103 -5.28 3.19 5.57
C LEU A 103 -5.28 2.80 4.09
N PRO A 104 -5.27 1.48 3.77
CA PRO A 104 -5.22 1.03 2.40
C PRO A 104 -6.51 1.43 1.68
N CYS A 105 -6.40 1.76 0.40
CA CYS A 105 -7.59 2.11 -0.38
C CYS A 105 -8.59 0.94 -0.45
N GLY A 106 -9.88 1.26 -0.60
CA GLY A 106 -10.97 0.29 -0.49
C GLY A 106 -11.75 0.49 0.80
N ASP A 107 -12.22 -0.59 1.42
CA ASP A 107 -13.10 -0.54 2.60
C ASP A 107 -12.46 0.10 3.82
N ALA A 108 -11.16 -0.11 4.05
CA ALA A 108 -10.47 0.44 5.21
C ALA A 108 -10.51 1.97 5.20
N SER A 109 -10.09 2.62 4.09
CA SER A 109 -10.13 4.08 3.99
C SER A 109 -11.52 4.65 3.76
N THR A 110 -12.40 3.91 3.10
CA THR A 110 -13.81 4.27 2.89
C THR A 110 -14.55 4.44 4.22
N SER A 111 -14.29 3.54 5.17
CA SER A 111 -14.92 3.58 6.49
C SER A 111 -14.44 4.75 7.33
N ALA A 112 -13.13 5.03 7.29
CA ALA A 112 -12.54 6.21 7.90
C ALA A 112 -13.13 7.52 7.35
N LEU A 113 -13.33 7.61 6.03
CA LEU A 113 -13.97 8.76 5.40
C LEU A 113 -15.45 8.90 5.79
N ALA A 114 -16.16 7.79 5.94
CA ALA A 114 -17.55 7.81 6.40
C ALA A 114 -17.66 8.31 7.84
N ILE A 115 -16.71 7.96 8.71
CA ILE A 115 -16.62 8.44 10.09
C ILE A 115 -16.39 9.95 10.13
N ASN A 116 -15.44 10.45 9.34
CA ASN A 116 -15.07 11.87 9.32
C ASN A 116 -15.95 12.74 8.41
N GLN A 117 -17.06 12.21 7.89
CA GLN A 117 -17.93 12.95 6.98
C GLN A 117 -18.80 13.96 7.75
N PRO A 118 -18.89 15.23 7.31
CA PRO A 118 -19.82 16.19 7.91
C PRO A 118 -21.27 15.67 7.88
N VAL A 119 -22.00 15.88 8.98
CA VAL A 119 -23.38 15.39 9.16
C VAL A 119 -24.29 15.84 8.02
N GLU A 120 -24.13 17.07 7.54
CA GLU A 120 -24.91 17.62 6.42
C GLU A 120 -24.69 16.82 5.12
N MET A 121 -23.43 16.52 4.78
CA MET A 121 -23.11 15.69 3.61
C MET A 121 -23.57 14.24 3.77
N ALA A 122 -23.57 13.70 4.99
CA ALA A 122 -24.10 12.36 5.26
C ALA A 122 -25.63 12.33 5.07
N THR A 123 -26.32 13.38 5.53
CA THR A 123 -27.77 13.54 5.43
C THR A 123 -28.22 13.70 3.98
N LEU A 124 -27.54 14.55 3.19
CA LEU A 124 -27.83 14.72 1.76
C LEU A 124 -27.73 13.41 0.97
N LYS A 125 -26.76 12.56 1.30
CA LYS A 125 -26.61 11.25 0.66
C LYS A 125 -27.64 10.22 1.12
N ALA A 126 -28.16 10.35 2.35
CA ALA A 126 -29.24 9.51 2.83
C ALA A 126 -30.57 9.78 2.11
N ILE A 127 -30.79 11.02 1.66
CA ILE A 127 -31.99 11.44 0.92
C ILE A 127 -32.03 10.83 -0.48
N SER A 128 -30.88 10.65 -1.14
CA SER A 128 -30.77 10.03 -2.46
C SER A 128 -29.74 8.89 -2.43
N PRO A 129 -30.11 7.71 -1.92
CA PRO A 129 -29.19 6.58 -1.85
C PRO A 129 -28.80 6.15 -3.27
N MET A 130 -27.50 6.07 -3.52
CA MET A 130 -27.00 5.47 -4.75
C MET A 130 -27.41 3.99 -4.79
N PRO A 131 -27.79 3.46 -5.96
CA PRO A 131 -28.15 2.06 -6.09
C PRO A 131 -26.98 1.16 -5.67
N GLN A 132 -27.27 0.17 -4.84
CA GLN A 132 -26.27 -0.83 -4.45
C GLN A 132 -25.74 -1.54 -5.69
N PRO A 133 -24.44 -1.89 -5.73
CA PRO A 133 -23.91 -2.65 -6.85
C PRO A 133 -24.61 -4.00 -6.92
N GLU A 134 -24.86 -4.53 -8.12
CA GLU A 134 -25.44 -5.86 -8.27
C GLU A 134 -24.50 -6.92 -7.69
N ARG A 135 -25.05 -8.01 -7.15
CA ARG A 135 -24.24 -9.13 -6.64
C ARG A 135 -23.36 -9.67 -7.77
N GLY A 136 -22.08 -9.91 -7.47
CA GLY A 136 -21.11 -10.38 -8.45
C GLY A 136 -20.45 -9.26 -9.27
N THR A 137 -20.82 -8.00 -9.09
CA THR A 137 -20.15 -6.85 -9.72
C THR A 137 -19.10 -6.23 -8.81
N THR A 138 -18.28 -5.33 -9.37
CA THR A 138 -17.30 -4.54 -8.61
C THR A 138 -17.78 -3.11 -8.46
N ALA A 139 -17.59 -2.54 -7.26
CA ALA A 139 -17.79 -1.11 -7.04
C ALA A 139 -16.54 -0.33 -7.50
N ARG A 140 -16.71 0.87 -8.02
CA ARG A 140 -15.59 1.69 -8.46
C ARG A 140 -15.22 2.72 -7.41
N GLY A 141 -13.95 2.80 -7.04
CA GLY A 141 -13.42 3.86 -6.19
C GLY A 141 -14.19 4.01 -4.87
N ARG A 142 -14.69 5.24 -4.66
CA ARG A 142 -15.51 5.61 -3.48
C ARG A 142 -17.01 5.59 -3.76
N ASP A 143 -17.43 5.05 -4.90
CA ASP A 143 -18.84 4.88 -5.22
C ASP A 143 -19.45 3.88 -4.22
N ASN A 144 -20.66 4.16 -3.73
CA ASN A 144 -21.33 3.34 -2.73
C ASN A 144 -20.43 3.03 -1.52
N TYR A 145 -19.78 4.02 -0.94
CA TYR A 145 -18.81 3.83 0.16
C TYR A 145 -19.43 3.19 1.42
N ASN A 146 -20.75 3.23 1.56
CA ASN A 146 -21.50 2.48 2.59
C ASN A 146 -21.64 0.98 2.29
N ALA A 147 -21.45 0.55 1.04
CA ALA A 147 -21.46 -0.84 0.60
C ALA A 147 -20.14 -1.54 0.97
N LEU A 148 -19.99 -1.86 2.25
CA LEU A 148 -18.89 -2.69 2.75
C LEU A 148 -19.02 -4.13 2.23
N GLY A 149 -17.90 -4.83 2.09
CA GLY A 149 -17.87 -6.20 1.57
C GLY A 149 -17.90 -6.38 0.05
N TRP A 150 -18.15 -5.34 -0.76
CA TRP A 150 -18.04 -5.41 -2.23
C TRP A 150 -16.61 -5.27 -2.78
N LEU A 151 -16.19 -6.13 -3.70
CA LEU A 151 -14.91 -5.93 -4.40
C LEU A 151 -14.85 -4.55 -5.06
N ARG A 152 -13.74 -3.84 -4.86
CA ARG A 152 -13.58 -2.47 -5.36
C ARG A 152 -12.48 -2.37 -6.39
N THR A 153 -12.70 -1.62 -7.46
CA THR A 153 -11.68 -1.25 -8.45
C THR A 153 -11.20 0.19 -8.23
N LYS A 154 -9.98 0.47 -8.67
CA LYS A 154 -9.38 1.81 -8.67
C LYS A 154 -9.75 2.57 -9.97
N PRO A 155 -9.42 3.86 -10.09
CA PRO A 155 -9.06 4.80 -9.02
C PRO A 155 -10.30 5.28 -8.25
N ALA A 156 -10.07 5.97 -7.14
CA ALA A 156 -11.15 6.61 -6.37
C ALA A 156 -11.82 7.80 -7.10
N ARG A 157 -11.11 8.39 -8.07
CA ARG A 157 -11.55 9.56 -8.81
C ARG A 157 -12.47 9.16 -9.97
N ALA A 158 -13.67 9.75 -10.01
CA ALA A 158 -14.68 9.48 -11.05
C ALA A 158 -14.25 9.99 -12.44
N ASP A 159 -13.53 11.12 -12.49
CA ASP A 159 -13.01 11.76 -13.71
C ASP A 159 -11.81 11.05 -14.33
N ALA A 160 -11.13 10.17 -13.58
CA ALA A 160 -9.99 9.43 -14.10
C ALA A 160 -10.45 8.25 -14.98
N PRO A 161 -9.63 7.79 -15.95
CA PRO A 161 -9.96 6.57 -16.70
C PRO A 161 -10.08 5.33 -15.79
N PRO A 162 -10.99 4.39 -16.08
CA PRO A 162 -11.18 3.20 -15.25
C PRO A 162 -9.97 2.25 -15.32
N THR A 163 -9.70 1.56 -14.22
CA THR A 163 -8.75 0.45 -14.18
C THR A 163 -9.41 -0.80 -13.62
N ILE A 164 -8.93 -1.96 -14.04
CA ILE A 164 -9.34 -3.26 -13.48
C ILE A 164 -8.51 -3.65 -12.24
N SER A 165 -7.66 -2.74 -11.72
CA SER A 165 -6.91 -3.01 -10.51
C SER A 165 -7.82 -2.93 -9.28
N HIS A 166 -7.86 -4.01 -8.50
CA HIS A 166 -8.59 -4.03 -7.24
C HIS A 166 -7.98 -3.10 -6.17
N SER A 167 -8.80 -2.75 -5.18
CA SER A 167 -8.39 -1.96 -4.03
C SER A 167 -7.31 -2.67 -3.21
N CYS A 168 -6.49 -1.91 -2.50
CA CYS A 168 -5.42 -2.50 -1.68
C CYS A 168 -5.97 -3.27 -0.48
N SER A 169 -7.13 -2.86 0.06
CA SER A 169 -7.86 -3.63 1.08
C SER A 169 -8.19 -5.03 0.55
N ASP A 170 -8.70 -5.14 -0.69
CA ASP A 170 -9.03 -6.43 -1.31
C ASP A 170 -7.78 -7.29 -1.54
N LYS A 171 -6.67 -6.65 -1.93
CA LYS A 171 -5.40 -7.34 -2.19
C LYS A 171 -4.77 -7.88 -0.91
N ILE A 172 -4.71 -7.06 0.15
CA ILE A 172 -4.23 -7.49 1.47
C ILE A 172 -5.10 -8.63 2.00
N ALA A 173 -6.41 -8.55 1.76
CA ALA A 173 -7.31 -9.64 2.12
C ALA A 173 -6.99 -10.94 1.39
N LEU A 174 -6.80 -10.87 0.08
CA LEU A 174 -6.35 -12.02 -0.70
C LEU A 174 -5.01 -12.58 -0.19
N TRP A 175 -4.03 -11.73 0.11
CA TRP A 175 -2.70 -12.17 0.59
C TRP A 175 -2.75 -12.85 1.95
N SER A 176 -3.76 -12.54 2.78
CA SER A 176 -3.97 -13.23 4.07
C SER A 176 -4.56 -14.63 3.90
N LEU A 177 -5.14 -14.92 2.74
CA LEU A 177 -5.73 -16.23 2.41
C LEU A 177 -4.75 -17.12 1.63
N VAL A 178 -4.10 -16.58 0.60
CA VAL A 178 -3.26 -17.36 -0.33
C VAL A 178 -1.77 -17.13 -0.14
N GLY A 179 -1.40 -16.25 0.78
CA GLY A 179 -0.04 -15.80 1.00
C GLY A 179 0.40 -14.69 0.03
N PHE A 180 1.41 -13.93 0.42
CA PHE A 180 1.89 -12.79 -0.38
C PHE A 180 2.80 -13.23 -1.53
N GLN A 181 3.38 -14.43 -1.51
CA GLN A 181 4.36 -14.92 -2.48
C GLN A 181 3.83 -15.00 -3.93
N GLY A 182 2.53 -15.24 -4.11
CA GLY A 182 1.93 -15.47 -5.42
C GLY A 182 2.28 -16.84 -6.03
N ALA A 183 1.66 -17.16 -7.16
CA ALA A 183 1.67 -18.53 -7.70
C ALA A 183 3.07 -19.08 -8.04
N LEU A 184 3.93 -18.26 -8.64
CA LEU A 184 5.26 -18.72 -9.10
C LEU A 184 6.20 -19.02 -7.92
N LEU A 185 6.29 -18.13 -6.94
CA LEU A 185 7.17 -18.32 -5.79
C LEU A 185 6.63 -19.40 -4.84
N TYR A 186 5.30 -19.59 -4.80
CA TYR A 186 4.66 -20.68 -4.07
C TYR A 186 5.20 -22.06 -4.47
N GLN A 187 5.46 -22.28 -5.77
CA GLN A 187 6.04 -23.55 -6.25
C GLN A 187 7.43 -23.85 -5.65
N LEU A 188 8.13 -22.82 -5.17
CA LEU A 188 9.50 -22.93 -4.67
C LEU A 188 9.55 -22.93 -3.14
N MET A 189 8.71 -22.14 -2.48
CA MET A 189 8.78 -21.89 -1.04
C MET A 189 7.52 -22.30 -0.25
N GLY A 190 6.45 -22.70 -0.94
CA GLY A 190 5.14 -22.90 -0.31
C GLY A 190 4.48 -21.58 0.11
N PRO A 191 3.50 -21.61 1.03
CA PRO A 191 2.76 -20.43 1.44
C PRO A 191 3.59 -19.52 2.36
N LEU A 192 3.58 -18.22 2.09
CA LEU A 192 4.24 -17.20 2.91
C LEU A 192 3.22 -16.12 3.30
N PHE A 193 3.05 -15.90 4.60
CA PHE A 193 2.10 -14.95 5.15
C PHE A 193 2.80 -13.80 5.86
N PHE A 194 2.14 -12.64 5.90
CA PHE A 194 2.57 -11.56 6.77
C PHE A 194 2.24 -11.93 8.23
N SER A 195 3.20 -11.72 9.12
CA SER A 195 3.03 -11.84 10.57
C SER A 195 2.13 -10.73 11.12
N GLY A 196 2.09 -9.58 10.45
CA GLY A 196 1.15 -8.51 10.75
C GLY A 196 1.27 -7.30 9.82
N LEU A 197 0.31 -6.41 9.96
CA LEU A 197 0.17 -5.16 9.23
C LEU A 197 0.22 -3.99 10.23
N VAL A 198 1.23 -3.13 10.08
CA VAL A 198 1.38 -1.87 10.81
C VAL A 198 0.81 -0.75 9.96
N ILE A 199 -0.15 0.00 10.51
CA ILE A 199 -0.81 1.12 9.83
C ILE A 199 -0.53 2.44 10.55
N GLY A 200 0.05 3.41 9.85
CA GLY A 200 0.24 4.78 10.32
C GLY A 200 -0.98 5.67 10.08
N ASP A 201 -0.92 6.88 10.63
CA ASP A 201 -1.90 7.95 10.36
C ASP A 201 -3.36 7.59 10.71
N VAL A 202 -3.54 6.81 11.77
CA VAL A 202 -4.86 6.43 12.32
C VAL A 202 -5.00 6.94 13.75
N LEU A 203 -4.00 6.70 14.61
CA LEU A 203 -4.04 7.17 16.00
C LEU A 203 -4.04 8.70 16.03
N GLY A 204 -4.91 9.28 16.85
CA GLY A 204 -5.11 10.73 16.95
C GLY A 204 -6.06 11.32 15.90
N GLN A 205 -6.39 10.59 14.83
CA GLN A 205 -7.43 10.99 13.87
C GLN A 205 -8.83 10.45 14.24
N PHE A 206 -8.88 9.41 15.06
CA PHE A 206 -10.09 8.69 15.43
C PHE A 206 -10.10 8.44 16.94
N SER A 207 -11.29 8.41 17.55
CA SER A 207 -11.48 7.93 18.93
C SER A 207 -11.16 6.43 19.04
N ASP A 208 -10.90 5.94 20.25
CA ASP A 208 -10.57 4.52 20.47
C ASP A 208 -11.63 3.56 19.89
N SER A 209 -12.91 3.92 20.03
CA SER A 209 -14.03 3.13 19.48
C SER A 209 -14.04 3.07 17.94
N GLU A 210 -13.60 4.15 17.29
CA GLU A 210 -13.50 4.27 15.84
C GLU A 210 -12.25 3.54 15.32
N VAL A 211 -11.14 3.61 16.05
CA VAL A 211 -9.93 2.82 15.78
C VAL A 211 -10.24 1.32 15.80
N ASP A 212 -11.00 0.86 16.79
CA ASP A 212 -11.46 -0.54 16.86
C ASP A 212 -12.40 -0.91 15.71
N ARG A 213 -13.27 0.01 15.29
CA ARG A 213 -14.13 -0.18 14.12
C ARG A 213 -13.32 -0.29 12.83
N VAL A 214 -12.33 0.58 12.64
CA VAL A 214 -11.41 0.54 11.49
C VAL A 214 -10.63 -0.78 11.47
N ARG A 215 -10.11 -1.22 12.63
CA ARG A 215 -9.43 -2.52 12.77
C ARG A 215 -10.35 -3.68 12.38
N ARG A 216 -11.57 -3.70 12.93
CA ARG A 216 -12.56 -4.74 12.61
C ARG A 216 -12.89 -4.76 11.13
N ILE A 217 -13.15 -3.63 10.48
CA ILE A 217 -13.52 -3.62 9.05
C ILE A 217 -12.36 -4.11 8.18
N ALA A 218 -11.14 -3.69 8.50
CA ALA A 218 -9.94 -4.20 7.82
C ALA A 218 -9.74 -5.72 8.04
N SER A 219 -10.24 -6.27 9.15
CA SER A 219 -10.15 -7.70 9.51
C SER A 219 -11.34 -8.54 9.03
N VAL A 220 -12.56 -7.99 8.98
CA VAL A 220 -13.82 -8.73 8.73
C VAL A 220 -13.92 -9.21 7.28
N ARG A 221 -13.32 -8.51 6.31
CA ARG A 221 -13.17 -9.06 4.94
C ARG A 221 -12.27 -10.29 4.88
N LEU A 222 -11.37 -10.48 5.85
CA LEU A 222 -10.41 -11.59 5.87
C LEU A 222 -11.04 -12.91 6.31
N LEU A 223 -12.18 -12.87 7.00
CA LEU A 223 -12.82 -14.03 7.63
C LEU A 223 -13.97 -14.66 6.82
N ILE A 224 -14.54 -13.94 5.85
CA ILE A 224 -15.75 -14.40 5.12
C ILE A 224 -15.42 -15.46 4.04
N VAL A 225 -14.14 -15.67 3.72
CA VAL A 225 -13.74 -16.60 2.66
C VAL A 225 -13.21 -17.90 3.27
N CYS A 226 -14.02 -18.95 3.08
CA CYS A 226 -13.70 -20.39 3.10
C CYS A 226 -14.04 -21.18 4.38
N ALA A 227 -15.25 -21.78 4.36
CA ALA A 227 -15.64 -22.83 5.29
C ALA A 227 -15.10 -24.25 4.95
N HIS A 228 -14.41 -24.46 3.80
CA HIS A 228 -14.10 -25.85 3.37
C HIS A 228 -12.75 -26.12 2.66
N CYS A 229 -11.91 -25.12 2.30
CA CYS A 229 -10.68 -25.42 1.53
C CYS A 229 -9.41 -24.62 1.91
N LEU A 230 -9.53 -23.54 2.68
CA LEU A 230 -8.38 -22.67 2.99
C LEU A 230 -8.36 -22.35 4.48
N VAL A 231 -7.19 -22.46 5.09
CA VAL A 231 -6.95 -21.98 6.45
C VAL A 231 -6.72 -20.48 6.36
N VAL A 232 -7.61 -19.71 6.98
CA VAL A 232 -7.44 -18.26 7.08
C VAL A 232 -6.25 -17.99 8.00
N HIS A 233 -5.21 -17.32 7.50
CA HIS A 233 -4.15 -16.79 8.36
C HIS A 233 -4.64 -15.46 8.93
N GLU A 234 -4.82 -15.40 10.25
CA GLU A 234 -5.19 -14.16 10.92
C GLU A 234 -4.09 -13.12 10.68
N LEU A 235 -4.43 -12.05 9.94
CA LEU A 235 -3.54 -10.92 9.76
C LEU A 235 -3.70 -9.97 10.94
N ARG A 236 -2.70 -9.95 11.82
CA ARG A 236 -2.70 -9.03 12.96
C ARG A 236 -2.56 -7.58 12.46
N ILE A 237 -3.57 -6.75 12.72
CA ILE A 237 -3.56 -5.32 12.38
C ILE A 237 -3.26 -4.49 13.64
N VAL A 238 -2.17 -3.73 13.58
CA VAL A 238 -1.73 -2.82 14.65
C VAL A 238 -1.50 -1.42 14.08
N PHE A 239 -1.64 -0.41 14.94
CA PHE A 239 -1.43 0.98 14.57
C PHE A 239 -0.17 1.52 15.23
N THR A 240 0.57 2.36 14.53
CA THR A 240 1.78 3.02 15.04
C THR A 240 1.49 4.48 15.41
N ARG A 241 2.20 5.00 16.41
CA ARG A 241 2.22 6.43 16.74
C ARG A 241 3.26 7.20 15.92
N VAL A 242 4.15 6.50 15.23
CA VAL A 242 5.20 7.10 14.41
C VAL A 242 4.56 7.62 13.12
N LEU A 243 4.63 8.94 12.94
CA LEU A 243 4.05 9.62 11.80
C LEU A 243 5.01 9.57 10.62
N PHE A 244 4.49 9.22 9.45
CA PHE A 244 5.28 9.30 8.22
C PHE A 244 5.41 10.77 7.79
N PRO A 245 6.63 11.28 7.55
CA PRO A 245 6.89 12.72 7.43
C PRO A 245 6.18 13.39 6.25
N HIS A 246 5.85 12.66 5.19
CA HIS A 246 5.19 13.20 4.00
C HIS A 246 3.75 12.68 3.83
N THR A 247 3.05 12.39 4.93
CA THR A 247 1.62 12.13 4.91
C THR A 247 0.83 13.42 4.78
N ARG A 248 -0.43 13.32 4.31
CA ARG A 248 -1.31 14.49 4.16
C ARG A 248 -1.58 15.20 5.48
N SER A 249 -1.63 14.48 6.60
CA SER A 249 -1.81 15.05 7.94
C SER A 249 -0.60 15.84 8.43
N GLN A 250 0.58 15.60 7.86
CA GLN A 250 1.84 16.26 8.24
C GLN A 250 2.22 17.43 7.33
N ILE A 251 1.69 17.47 6.10
CA ILE A 251 2.04 18.50 5.11
C ILE A 251 1.14 19.74 5.26
N VAL A 252 1.74 20.89 5.57
CA VAL A 252 1.07 22.21 5.61
C VAL A 252 1.11 22.85 4.20
N ALA A 253 0.43 22.22 3.23
CA ALA A 253 0.30 22.78 1.89
C ALA A 253 -1.10 22.49 1.30
N PRO A 254 -1.96 23.52 1.12
CA PRO A 254 -3.36 23.32 0.74
C PRO A 254 -3.53 22.69 -0.66
N ASN A 255 -2.54 22.83 -1.54
CA ASN A 255 -2.55 22.31 -2.91
C ASN A 255 -1.65 21.08 -3.11
N ALA A 256 -1.32 20.36 -2.04
CA ALA A 256 -0.49 19.17 -2.15
C ALA A 256 -1.18 18.07 -2.99
N VAL A 257 -0.51 17.65 -4.06
CA VAL A 257 -0.95 16.56 -4.94
C VAL A 257 -0.02 15.35 -4.81
N SER A 258 -0.57 14.15 -4.98
CA SER A 258 0.20 12.90 -5.00
C SER A 258 1.22 12.92 -6.14
N ASP A 259 2.46 12.55 -5.83
CA ASP A 259 3.52 12.33 -6.81
C ASP A 259 3.13 11.27 -7.86
N PRO A 260 3.37 11.52 -9.17
CA PRO A 260 3.20 10.49 -10.20
C PRO A 260 4.32 9.43 -10.21
N GLU A 261 5.43 9.66 -9.50
CA GLU A 261 6.51 8.68 -9.29
C GLU A 261 6.18 7.69 -8.17
N SER A 262 6.72 6.48 -8.30
CA SER A 262 6.70 5.47 -7.26
C SER A 262 8.11 4.94 -7.07
N HIS A 263 8.64 4.99 -5.85
CA HIS A 263 10.00 4.58 -5.58
C HIS A 263 10.03 3.24 -4.88
N ILE A 264 10.96 2.37 -5.24
CA ILE A 264 11.14 1.08 -4.58
C ILE A 264 12.61 0.86 -4.28
N TRP A 265 12.89 0.52 -3.03
CA TRP A 265 14.16 -0.05 -2.60
C TRP A 265 13.93 -1.52 -2.25
N ILE A 266 14.89 -2.39 -2.60
CA ILE A 266 14.80 -3.82 -2.36
C ILE A 266 16.10 -4.27 -1.72
N GLY A 267 16.05 -4.66 -0.46
CA GLY A 267 17.23 -5.14 0.24
C GLY A 267 16.92 -5.67 1.63
N PRO A 268 17.97 -6.01 2.40
CA PRO A 268 19.39 -5.81 2.05
C PRO A 268 19.85 -6.70 0.88
N SER A 269 20.80 -6.20 0.09
CA SER A 269 21.45 -6.91 -1.03
C SER A 269 22.96 -6.81 -0.85
N THR A 270 23.68 -7.91 -0.99
CA THR A 270 25.15 -7.94 -0.83
C THR A 270 25.88 -7.16 -1.92
N ASN A 271 25.30 -7.06 -3.11
CA ASN A 271 25.98 -6.51 -4.28
C ASN A 271 25.69 -5.02 -4.50
N ASN A 272 24.56 -4.51 -4.02
CA ASN A 272 24.20 -3.10 -4.11
C ASN A 272 23.17 -2.73 -3.04
N PRO A 273 23.61 -2.39 -1.81
CA PRO A 273 22.74 -2.19 -0.67
C PRO A 273 21.83 -0.96 -0.78
N ASP A 274 22.17 0.00 -1.67
CA ASP A 274 21.44 1.27 -1.84
C ASP A 274 20.75 1.40 -3.20
N ALA A 275 20.70 0.32 -3.99
CA ALA A 275 19.96 0.31 -5.24
C ALA A 275 18.47 0.59 -5.01
N TRP A 276 17.99 1.64 -5.66
CA TRP A 276 16.58 1.97 -5.74
C TRP A 276 16.11 2.13 -7.18
N GLU A 277 14.81 2.07 -7.39
CA GLU A 277 14.18 2.21 -8.71
C GLU A 277 13.03 3.20 -8.62
N THR A 278 12.92 4.08 -9.62
CA THR A 278 11.73 4.92 -9.81
C THR A 278 10.84 4.29 -10.86
N ILE A 279 9.54 4.27 -10.60
CA ILE A 279 8.50 3.78 -11.49
C ILE A 279 7.63 4.98 -11.88
N VAL A 280 7.42 5.17 -13.18
CA VAL A 280 6.51 6.19 -13.73
C VAL A 280 5.59 5.52 -14.74
N ASN A 281 4.28 5.65 -14.54
CA ASN A 281 3.27 5.02 -15.40
C ASN A 281 3.51 3.52 -15.60
N GLY A 282 3.89 2.83 -14.52
CA GLY A 282 4.15 1.39 -14.52
C GLY A 282 5.53 0.98 -15.06
N PHE A 283 6.32 1.88 -15.65
CA PHE A 283 7.64 1.56 -16.19
C PHE A 283 8.77 1.97 -15.25
N ARG A 284 9.78 1.12 -15.10
CA ARG A 284 11.04 1.45 -14.42
C ARG A 284 11.75 2.58 -15.19
N ARG A 285 12.25 3.57 -14.46
CA ARG A 285 13.04 4.70 -14.93
C ARG A 285 14.38 4.70 -14.19
N GLY A 286 15.46 5.01 -14.91
CA GLY A 286 16.81 5.13 -14.33
C GLY A 286 17.03 6.44 -13.56
N ILE A 287 16.38 7.53 -13.98
CA ILE A 287 16.35 8.84 -13.31
C ILE A 287 14.90 9.34 -13.42
N GLY A 288 14.33 9.87 -12.34
CA GLY A 288 13.00 10.51 -12.38
C GLY A 288 12.99 11.74 -13.32
N PRO A 289 11.83 12.25 -13.76
CA PRO A 289 11.75 13.54 -14.46
C PRO A 289 12.54 14.64 -13.73
N LYS A 290 13.17 15.55 -14.50
CA LYS A 290 14.05 16.61 -13.98
C LYS A 290 13.36 17.38 -12.83
N ARG A 291 13.88 17.23 -11.62
CA ARG A 291 13.56 18.04 -10.45
C ARG A 291 14.35 19.34 -10.50
N THR A 292 13.80 20.44 -10.00
CA THR A 292 14.60 21.66 -9.82
C THR A 292 15.66 21.37 -8.78
N LYS A 293 16.94 21.57 -9.11
CA LYS A 293 17.99 21.50 -8.08
C LYS A 293 17.64 22.51 -6.99
N PRO A 294 17.79 22.16 -5.69
CA PRO A 294 17.75 23.16 -4.64
C PRO A 294 18.75 24.26 -5.02
N GLN A 295 18.31 25.51 -5.07
CA GLN A 295 19.27 26.60 -5.02
C GLN A 295 19.92 26.50 -3.64
N ASP A 296 21.24 26.33 -3.60
CA ASP A 296 21.99 26.50 -2.37
C ASP A 296 21.67 27.91 -1.87
N SER A 297 20.86 28.00 -0.82
CA SER A 297 20.65 29.24 -0.09
C SER A 297 21.89 29.48 0.77
N SER A 298 22.98 29.85 0.13
CA SER A 298 24.12 30.51 0.75
C SER A 298 24.01 32.01 0.48
N MET A 299 23.38 32.72 1.41
CA MET A 299 23.74 34.07 1.83
C MET A 299 23.47 34.20 3.32
#